data_AF-A0A8J3LBF4-F1
#
_entry.id   AF-A0A8J3LBF4-F1
#
_cell.length_a   1.000
_cell.length_b   1.000
_cell.length_c   1.000
_cell.angle_alpha   90.00
_cell.angle_beta   90.00
_cell.angle_gamma   90.00
#
_symmetry.space_group_name_H-M   'P 1'
#
loop_
_entity.id
_entity.type
_entity.pdbx_description
1 polymer ?
#
loop_
_entity_poly.entity_id
_entity_poly.type
_entity_poly.pdbx_seq_one_letter_code
_entity_poly.pdbx_strand_id
1 'polypeptide(L)'
;MANLLLGPLLRRVDGDQAVIWVQTDRPARVRVRAGGASVTSDTFEAFGVHVGLVVLGGLPPGTTSYAVELDDAAVWPLPGYPDSVITIRDPGHTDAVIAFGSCREASAQTHAEAGHDPDALEALGHRLLAQARTGPADPPDLLALIGDQIYADGLSASTRDWLAGQTRPPFAPDGHVVTFAEYVHLYHESWGEMPVRWLLSTVPSVMIFDDHEIMDDWNSSAAWLDAVRREPWWDERSTTGIASYWLFQHLGNLTPDQLRRDPVWTRVQAGEDATAVLTAFATRVATPAGPDPYPWGYTVDVGRTRLVMLDCRGNRVLDGPARRMWPQEHWDDLAEQARADCDHLVLACSLPWLLAPTIHHGEAVIEVLAAKLPRMERLRQQYDLEHWAAVGHSFDELTALIAGVRGPATVSVLGGDVHHS
;
A
#
# COMPACT_ATOMS: atom_id res chain seq x y z
N MET A 1 -0.69 -14.81 -27.53
CA MET A 1 -0.66 -13.37 -27.20
C MET A 1 -0.87 -13.23 -25.71
N ALA A 2 0.04 -12.56 -25.00
CA ALA A 2 -0.04 -12.44 -23.53
C ALA A 2 -1.37 -11.81 -23.10
N ASN A 3 -1.88 -12.24 -21.94
CA ASN A 3 -3.11 -11.73 -21.36
C ASN A 3 -2.79 -10.82 -20.17
N LEU A 4 -3.57 -9.75 -20.01
CA LEU A 4 -3.47 -8.84 -18.88
C LEU A 4 -4.28 -9.39 -17.70
N LEU A 5 -3.59 -9.99 -16.73
CA LEU A 5 -4.21 -10.58 -15.54
C LEU A 5 -4.75 -9.50 -14.61
N LEU A 6 -3.89 -8.54 -14.23
CA LEU A 6 -4.22 -7.45 -13.34
C LEU A 6 -3.71 -6.11 -13.87
N GLY A 7 -4.44 -5.04 -13.54
CA GLY A 7 -4.16 -3.69 -14.02
C GLY A 7 -4.79 -3.34 -15.38
N PRO A 8 -4.35 -2.24 -16.00
CA PRO A 8 -3.29 -1.36 -15.53
C PRO A 8 -3.66 -0.61 -14.24
N LEU A 9 -2.66 -0.40 -13.38
CA LEU A 9 -2.75 0.47 -12.21
C LEU A 9 -1.98 1.76 -12.52
N LEU A 10 -2.64 2.91 -12.46
CA LEU A 10 -1.98 4.21 -12.43
C LEU A 10 -1.49 4.44 -11.00
N ARG A 11 -0.20 4.19 -10.77
CA ARG A 11 0.37 4.20 -9.42
C ARG A 11 0.69 5.61 -8.97
N ARG A 12 1.53 6.30 -9.72
CA ARG A 12 2.04 7.60 -9.32
C ARG A 12 2.11 8.55 -10.50
N VAL A 13 1.72 9.79 -10.25
CA VAL A 13 2.01 10.94 -11.12
C VAL A 13 2.99 11.82 -10.39
N ASP A 14 4.09 12.17 -11.05
CA ASP A 14 5.17 12.97 -10.49
C ASP A 14 5.64 13.97 -11.55
N GLY A 15 5.27 15.24 -11.39
CA GLY A 15 5.47 16.25 -12.44
C GLY A 15 4.75 15.88 -13.74
N ASP A 16 5.51 15.75 -14.83
CA ASP A 16 5.03 15.35 -16.16
C ASP A 16 5.17 13.84 -16.44
N GLN A 17 5.44 13.06 -15.39
CA GLN A 17 5.67 11.62 -15.46
C GLN A 17 4.54 10.83 -14.81
N ALA A 18 4.27 9.64 -15.33
CA ALA A 18 3.29 8.71 -14.78
C ALA A 18 3.85 7.28 -14.74
N VAL A 19 3.59 6.58 -13.65
CA VAL A 19 4.00 5.18 -13.42
C VAL A 19 2.78 4.28 -13.59
N ILE A 20 2.84 3.39 -14.58
CA ILE A 20 1.81 2.37 -14.84
C ILE A 20 2.36 0.99 -14.49
N TRP A 21 1.62 0.24 -13.69
CA TRP A 21 1.93 -1.13 -13.31
C TRP A 21 0.94 -2.10 -13.97
N VAL A 22 1.42 -3.26 -14.43
CA VAL A 22 0.61 -4.34 -15.01
C VAL A 22 1.12 -5.72 -14.60
N GLN A 23 0.23 -6.72 -14.58
CA GLN A 23 0.59 -8.13 -14.47
C GLN A 23 0.10 -8.92 -15.68
N THR A 24 0.94 -9.82 -16.20
CA THR A 24 0.64 -10.64 -17.37
C THR A 24 0.73 -12.14 -17.07
N ASP A 25 0.08 -12.95 -17.91
CA ASP A 25 0.05 -14.42 -17.77
C ASP A 25 1.36 -15.12 -18.17
N ARG A 26 2.25 -14.41 -18.85
CA ARG A 26 3.54 -14.88 -19.34
C ARG A 26 4.46 -13.69 -19.63
N PRO A 27 5.75 -13.89 -19.97
CA PRO A 27 6.63 -12.80 -20.39
C PRO A 27 6.04 -12.05 -21.59
N ALA A 28 5.99 -10.73 -21.51
CA ALA A 28 5.38 -9.88 -22.53
C ALA A 28 6.13 -8.56 -22.67
N ARG A 29 6.00 -7.96 -23.84
CA ARG A 29 6.37 -6.56 -24.06
C ARG A 29 5.16 -5.67 -23.80
N VAL A 30 5.24 -4.84 -22.77
CA VAL A 30 4.21 -3.89 -22.39
C VAL A 30 4.48 -2.56 -23.08
N ARG A 31 3.51 -2.06 -23.86
CA ARG A 31 3.55 -0.70 -24.40
C ARG A 31 2.39 0.11 -23.84
N VAL A 32 2.70 1.29 -23.33
CA VAL A 32 1.69 2.28 -22.91
C VAL A 32 1.76 3.49 -23.83
N ARG A 33 0.60 3.91 -24.36
CA ARG A 33 0.46 5.09 -25.21
C ARG A 33 -0.48 6.08 -24.55
N ALA A 34 -0.02 7.32 -24.37
CA ALA A 34 -0.81 8.41 -23.80
C ALA A 34 -0.50 9.69 -24.57
N GLY A 35 -1.50 10.24 -25.27
CA GLY A 35 -1.30 11.41 -26.13
C GLY A 35 -0.22 11.15 -27.19
N GLY A 36 0.84 11.97 -27.20
CA GLY A 36 2.00 11.81 -28.08
C GLY A 36 3.09 10.87 -27.55
N ALA A 37 3.01 10.44 -26.28
CA ALA A 37 4.00 9.58 -25.65
C ALA A 37 3.70 8.10 -25.90
N SER A 38 4.74 7.31 -26.17
CA SER A 38 4.65 5.86 -26.30
C SER A 38 5.91 5.24 -25.71
N VAL A 39 5.76 4.54 -24.59
CA VAL A 39 6.88 3.89 -23.88
C VAL A 39 6.67 2.39 -23.88
N THR A 40 7.75 1.63 -23.96
CA THR A 40 7.75 0.18 -23.94
C THR A 40 8.70 -0.33 -22.86
N SER A 41 8.26 -1.33 -22.10
CA SER A 41 9.06 -2.09 -21.16
C SER A 41 8.74 -3.57 -21.31
N ASP A 42 9.75 -4.43 -21.19
CA ASP A 42 9.51 -5.86 -21.05
C ASP A 42 9.10 -6.16 -19.60
N THR A 43 8.30 -7.21 -19.39
CA THR A 43 7.98 -7.71 -18.04
C THR A 43 9.16 -8.43 -17.43
N PHE A 44 9.31 -8.37 -16.11
CA PHE A 44 10.20 -9.25 -15.35
C PHE A 44 9.40 -10.34 -14.63
N GLU A 45 10.02 -11.49 -14.37
CA GLU A 45 9.42 -12.59 -13.63
C GLU A 45 9.90 -12.60 -12.19
N ALA A 46 8.97 -12.67 -11.24
CA ALA A 46 9.25 -12.91 -9.82
C ALA A 46 8.24 -13.92 -9.28
N PHE A 47 8.70 -14.97 -8.59
CA PHE A 47 7.83 -16.02 -8.03
C PHE A 47 6.85 -16.63 -9.05
N GLY A 48 7.26 -16.74 -10.32
CA GLY A 48 6.43 -17.26 -11.41
C GLY A 48 5.32 -16.33 -11.91
N VAL A 49 5.27 -15.07 -11.45
CA VAL A 49 4.39 -14.03 -12.02
C VAL A 49 5.18 -13.04 -12.84
N HIS A 50 4.55 -12.49 -13.88
CA HIS A 50 5.17 -11.53 -14.79
C HIS A 50 4.59 -10.14 -14.57
N VAL A 51 5.45 -9.18 -14.26
CA VAL A 51 5.07 -7.80 -13.91
C VAL A 51 5.78 -6.81 -14.83
N GLY A 52 5.04 -5.79 -15.26
CA GLY A 52 5.59 -4.66 -16.03
C GLY A 52 5.41 -3.35 -15.27
N LEU A 53 6.44 -2.51 -15.28
CA LEU A 53 6.42 -1.16 -14.75
C LEU A 53 6.84 -0.18 -15.85
N VAL A 54 5.93 0.68 -16.28
CA VAL A 54 6.14 1.62 -17.39
C VAL A 54 6.10 3.04 -16.85
N VAL A 55 7.21 3.77 -17.03
CA VAL A 55 7.29 5.19 -16.69
C VAL A 55 7.13 6.02 -17.96
N LEU A 56 5.98 6.67 -18.10
CA LEU A 56 5.76 7.69 -19.13
C LEU A 56 6.31 9.03 -18.65
N GLY A 57 6.86 9.84 -19.55
CA GLY A 57 7.32 11.19 -19.25
C GLY A 57 7.00 12.14 -20.40
N GLY A 58 7.12 13.44 -20.17
CA GLY A 58 6.77 14.46 -21.16
C GLY A 58 5.26 14.55 -21.41
N LEU A 59 4.43 14.18 -20.44
CA LEU A 59 2.99 14.29 -20.54
C LEU A 59 2.56 15.76 -20.41
N PRO A 60 1.70 16.27 -21.30
CA PRO A 60 1.25 17.66 -21.21
C PRO A 60 0.33 17.86 -20.01
N PRO A 61 0.27 19.09 -19.44
CA PRO A 61 -0.78 19.45 -18.49
C PRO A 61 -2.18 19.19 -19.06
N GLY A 62 -3.09 18.71 -18.22
CA GLY A 62 -4.44 18.29 -18.55
C GLY A 62 -4.64 16.77 -18.43
N THR A 63 -5.79 16.33 -18.88
CA THR A 63 -6.20 14.91 -18.83
C THR A 63 -5.97 14.27 -20.19
N THR A 64 -5.22 13.17 -20.20
CA THR A 64 -4.84 12.43 -21.41
C THR A 64 -5.29 10.98 -21.31
N SER A 65 -6.12 10.52 -22.24
CA SER A 65 -6.45 9.09 -22.35
C SER A 65 -5.22 8.26 -22.68
N TYR A 66 -5.16 7.04 -22.15
CA TYR A 66 -4.09 6.10 -22.46
C TYR A 66 -4.60 4.69 -22.74
N ALA A 67 -3.78 3.93 -23.46
CA ALA A 67 -4.03 2.54 -23.80
C ALA A 67 -2.81 1.67 -23.47
N VAL A 68 -3.06 0.37 -23.25
CA VAL A 68 -2.02 -0.63 -23.00
C VAL A 68 -2.08 -1.71 -24.07
N GLU A 69 -0.92 -2.04 -24.62
CA GLU A 69 -0.70 -3.13 -25.56
C GLU A 69 0.26 -4.16 -24.95
N LEU A 70 -0.01 -5.45 -25.14
CA LEU A 70 0.91 -6.56 -24.87
C LEU A 70 1.29 -7.23 -26.18
N ASP A 71 2.58 -7.29 -26.48
CA ASP A 71 3.11 -7.88 -27.73
C ASP A 71 2.39 -7.31 -28.98
N ASP A 72 2.21 -5.98 -29.01
CA ASP A 72 1.50 -5.23 -30.06
C ASP A 72 -0.02 -5.46 -30.15
N ALA A 73 -0.62 -6.24 -29.24
CA ALA A 73 -2.07 -6.41 -29.14
C ALA A 73 -2.67 -5.50 -28.06
N ALA A 74 -3.69 -4.71 -28.41
CA ALA A 74 -4.40 -3.87 -27.44
C ALA A 74 -5.15 -4.72 -26.41
N VAL A 75 -4.88 -4.48 -25.13
CA VAL A 75 -5.48 -5.19 -23.99
C VAL A 75 -6.24 -4.26 -23.04
N TRP A 76 -6.04 -2.95 -23.16
CA TRP A 76 -6.72 -1.94 -22.37
C TRP A 76 -6.95 -0.65 -23.18
N PRO A 77 -8.12 0.00 -23.08
CA PRO A 77 -9.27 -0.34 -22.22
C PRO A 77 -9.98 -1.63 -22.64
N LEU A 78 -10.73 -2.22 -21.71
CA LEU A 78 -11.59 -3.37 -22.01
C LEU A 78 -12.76 -2.95 -22.91
N PRO A 79 -13.23 -3.82 -23.83
CA PRO A 79 -14.40 -3.53 -24.66
C PRO A 79 -15.62 -3.11 -23.81
N GLY A 80 -16.23 -1.98 -24.16
CA GLY A 80 -17.42 -1.45 -23.47
C GLY A 80 -17.13 -0.63 -22.21
N TYR A 81 -15.86 -0.43 -21.84
CA TYR A 81 -15.46 0.47 -20.77
C TYR A 81 -14.90 1.78 -21.31
N PRO A 82 -15.10 2.91 -20.62
CA PRO A 82 -14.47 4.18 -20.97
C PRO A 82 -12.94 4.08 -20.93
N ASP A 83 -12.28 4.92 -21.73
CA ASP A 83 -10.83 5.07 -21.68
C ASP A 83 -10.37 5.44 -20.26
N SER A 84 -9.24 4.87 -19.85
CA SER A 84 -8.54 5.34 -18.67
C SER A 84 -7.72 6.57 -19.01
N VAL A 85 -7.55 7.44 -18.03
CA VAL A 85 -6.88 8.72 -18.22
C VAL A 85 -5.74 8.91 -17.23
N ILE A 86 -4.78 9.74 -17.62
CA ILE A 86 -3.74 10.28 -16.76
C ILE A 86 -3.98 11.78 -16.69
N THR A 87 -4.11 12.32 -15.48
CA THR A 87 -4.27 13.76 -15.27
C THR A 87 -2.99 14.36 -14.73
N ILE A 88 -2.38 15.25 -15.51
CA ILE A 88 -1.24 16.07 -15.10
C ILE A 88 -1.79 17.45 -14.74
N ARG A 89 -1.70 17.85 -13.48
CA ARG A 89 -2.17 19.18 -13.07
C ARG A 89 -1.17 20.25 -13.47
N ASP A 90 -1.69 21.44 -13.77
CA ASP A 90 -0.85 22.62 -13.96
C ASP A 90 -0.13 22.93 -12.63
N PRO A 91 1.17 23.27 -12.65
CA PRO A 91 1.90 23.67 -11.43
C PRO A 91 1.25 24.81 -10.63
N GLY A 92 0.44 25.64 -11.27
CA GLY A 92 -0.34 26.70 -10.61
C GLY A 92 -1.68 26.26 -10.01
N HIS A 93 -2.05 24.97 -10.12
CA HIS A 93 -3.27 24.45 -9.52
C HIS A 93 -3.10 24.29 -8.00
N THR A 94 -3.94 24.99 -7.24
CA THR A 94 -3.85 25.04 -5.78
C THR A 94 -4.73 24.02 -5.08
N ASP A 95 -5.82 23.59 -5.73
CA ASP A 95 -6.79 22.70 -5.14
C ASP A 95 -6.33 21.25 -5.28
N ALA A 96 -6.51 20.47 -4.21
CA ALA A 96 -6.15 19.05 -4.16
C ALA A 96 -7.32 18.25 -3.58
N VAL A 97 -7.78 17.24 -4.31
CA VAL A 97 -8.79 16.29 -3.85
C VAL A 97 -8.11 14.94 -3.62
N ILE A 98 -7.85 14.61 -2.36
CA ILE A 98 -7.29 13.33 -1.95
C ILE A 98 -8.42 12.48 -1.37
N ALA A 99 -8.72 11.35 -2.02
CA ALA A 99 -9.55 10.30 -1.43
C ALA A 99 -8.64 9.34 -0.66
N PHE A 100 -9.06 8.87 0.50
CA PHE A 100 -8.31 7.88 1.27
C PHE A 100 -9.20 6.76 1.79
N GLY A 101 -8.59 5.61 2.08
CA GLY A 101 -9.28 4.46 2.67
C GLY A 101 -8.31 3.38 3.16
N SER A 102 -8.80 2.50 4.02
CA SER A 102 -8.08 1.35 4.59
C SER A 102 -9.07 0.18 4.77
N CYS A 103 -8.57 -0.95 5.26
CA CYS A 103 -9.38 -2.03 5.83
C CYS A 103 -10.41 -2.61 4.85
N ARG A 104 -9.92 -3.00 3.67
CA ARG A 104 -10.75 -3.58 2.62
C ARG A 104 -10.69 -5.11 2.68
N GLU A 105 -11.59 -5.68 3.47
CA GLU A 105 -11.63 -7.12 3.80
C GLU A 105 -11.83 -8.04 2.59
N ALA A 106 -12.57 -7.61 1.56
CA ALA A 106 -12.86 -8.47 0.42
C ALA A 106 -13.23 -7.74 -0.89
N SER A 107 -13.53 -8.53 -1.92
CA SER A 107 -14.04 -8.04 -3.20
C SER A 107 -15.51 -7.63 -3.16
N ALA A 108 -15.93 -6.89 -4.19
CA ALA A 108 -17.33 -6.54 -4.42
C ALA A 108 -18.23 -7.78 -4.49
N GLN A 109 -17.78 -8.82 -5.20
CA GLN A 109 -18.49 -10.10 -5.25
C GLN A 109 -18.68 -10.69 -3.86
N THR A 110 -17.65 -10.66 -3.00
CA THR A 110 -17.76 -11.18 -1.64
C THR A 110 -18.77 -10.39 -0.82
N HIS A 111 -18.76 -9.05 -0.91
CA HIS A 111 -19.75 -8.22 -0.24
C HIS A 111 -21.17 -8.52 -0.73
N ALA A 112 -21.37 -8.65 -2.04
CA ALA A 112 -22.66 -8.98 -2.62
C ALA A 112 -23.16 -10.37 -2.21
N GLU A 113 -22.29 -11.37 -2.16
CA GLU A 113 -22.60 -12.72 -1.68
C GLU A 113 -23.00 -12.73 -0.20
N ALA A 114 -22.40 -11.84 0.61
CA ALA A 114 -22.78 -11.61 2.00
C ALA A 114 -24.06 -10.75 2.15
N GLY A 115 -24.61 -10.22 1.06
CA GLY A 115 -25.78 -9.33 1.07
C GLY A 115 -25.47 -7.91 1.56
N HIS A 116 -24.22 -7.49 1.50
CA HIS A 116 -23.77 -6.13 1.82
C HIS A 116 -23.79 -5.24 0.58
N ASP A 117 -24.00 -3.93 0.80
CA ASP A 117 -23.82 -2.91 -0.24
C ASP A 117 -22.33 -2.79 -0.63
N PRO A 118 -22.02 -2.25 -1.83
CA PRO A 118 -20.66 -1.94 -2.24
C PRO A 118 -19.86 -1.19 -1.19
N ASP A 119 -18.58 -1.56 -1.02
CA ASP A 119 -17.66 -0.82 -0.17
C ASP A 119 -17.40 0.61 -0.72
N ALA A 120 -16.76 1.47 0.07
CA ALA A 120 -16.54 2.87 -0.32
C ALA A 120 -15.68 3.02 -1.59
N LEU A 121 -14.71 2.13 -1.80
CA LEU A 121 -13.82 2.15 -2.96
C LEU A 121 -14.59 1.70 -4.22
N GLU A 122 -15.40 0.66 -4.10
CA GLU A 122 -16.29 0.19 -5.16
C GLU A 122 -17.34 1.24 -5.52
N ALA A 123 -17.96 1.87 -4.52
CA ALA A 123 -18.93 2.96 -4.72
C ALA A 123 -18.29 4.15 -5.45
N LEU A 124 -17.05 4.52 -5.10
CA LEU A 124 -16.28 5.52 -5.82
C LEU A 124 -16.05 5.10 -7.28
N GLY A 125 -15.64 3.86 -7.51
CA GLY A 125 -15.45 3.30 -8.86
C GLY A 125 -16.73 3.34 -9.69
N HIS A 126 -17.87 2.92 -9.13
CA HIS A 126 -19.17 2.99 -9.79
C HIS A 126 -19.56 4.43 -10.15
N ARG A 127 -19.37 5.36 -9.22
CA ARG A 127 -19.68 6.78 -9.42
C ARG A 127 -18.88 7.36 -10.58
N LEU A 128 -17.56 7.16 -10.59
CA LEU A 128 -16.69 7.70 -11.64
C LEU A 128 -16.94 7.01 -12.99
N LEU A 129 -17.18 5.71 -13.00
CA LEU A 129 -17.52 4.99 -14.22
C LEU A 129 -18.85 5.47 -14.83
N ALA A 130 -19.85 5.76 -14.00
CA ALA A 130 -21.13 6.31 -14.45
C ALA A 130 -20.96 7.72 -15.04
N GLN A 131 -20.13 8.56 -14.43
CA GLN A 131 -19.77 9.87 -14.98
C GLN A 131 -19.07 9.72 -16.33
N ALA A 132 -18.02 8.89 -16.41
CA ALA A 132 -17.22 8.66 -17.61
C ALA A 132 -18.03 8.15 -18.82
N ARG A 133 -19.15 7.46 -18.56
CA ARG A 133 -20.07 6.99 -19.62
C ARG A 133 -20.93 8.09 -20.23
N THR A 134 -21.15 9.19 -19.51
CA THR A 134 -22.06 10.28 -19.91
C THR A 134 -21.34 11.61 -20.16
N GLY A 135 -20.08 11.72 -19.75
CA GLY A 135 -19.23 12.88 -19.96
C GLY A 135 -17.85 12.70 -19.31
N PRO A 136 -17.05 13.76 -19.18
CA PRO A 136 -15.81 13.72 -18.42
C PRO A 136 -16.08 13.36 -16.95
N ALA A 137 -15.37 12.37 -16.42
CA ALA A 137 -15.37 12.09 -14.99
C ALA A 137 -14.56 13.15 -14.23
N ASP A 138 -14.87 13.32 -12.95
CA ASP A 138 -14.14 14.19 -12.03
C ASP A 138 -13.50 13.33 -10.91
N PRO A 139 -12.41 12.60 -11.23
CA PRO A 139 -11.72 11.76 -10.25
C PRO A 139 -11.01 12.62 -9.19
N PRO A 140 -10.80 12.08 -7.98
CA PRO A 140 -9.82 12.68 -7.07
C PRO A 140 -8.43 12.70 -7.72
N ASP A 141 -7.58 13.62 -7.28
CA ASP A 141 -6.20 13.75 -7.76
C ASP A 141 -5.31 12.61 -7.28
N LEU A 142 -5.63 12.06 -6.10
CA LEU A 142 -4.91 10.96 -5.48
C LEU A 142 -5.87 10.07 -4.71
N LEU A 143 -5.66 8.77 -4.82
CA LEU A 143 -6.23 7.76 -3.93
C LEU A 143 -5.12 7.25 -3.00
N ALA A 144 -5.18 7.62 -1.72
CA ALA A 144 -4.25 7.19 -0.68
C ALA A 144 -4.83 6.01 0.10
N LEU A 145 -4.31 4.82 -0.14
CA LEU A 145 -4.79 3.58 0.47
C LEU A 145 -3.86 3.21 1.64
N ILE A 146 -4.32 3.44 2.87
CA ILE A 146 -3.43 3.63 4.01
C ILE A 146 -3.23 2.38 4.88
N GLY A 147 -3.59 1.19 4.42
CA GLY A 147 -3.42 -0.07 5.19
C GLY A 147 -4.50 -1.09 4.87
N ASP A 148 -4.20 -2.39 5.03
CA ASP A 148 -5.15 -3.49 4.87
C ASP A 148 -5.89 -3.49 3.53
N GLN A 149 -5.12 -3.49 2.45
CA GLN A 149 -5.64 -3.61 1.09
C GLN A 149 -5.92 -5.06 0.69
N ILE A 150 -5.39 -6.00 1.47
CA ILE A 150 -5.63 -7.43 1.42
C ILE A 150 -5.63 -7.96 2.86
N TYR A 151 -6.27 -9.10 3.10
CA TYR A 151 -6.28 -9.76 4.41
C TYR A 151 -5.66 -11.15 4.31
N ALA A 152 -4.50 -11.33 4.94
CA ALA A 152 -3.74 -12.58 4.90
C ALA A 152 -4.24 -13.64 5.90
N ASP A 153 -5.10 -13.25 6.82
CA ASP A 153 -5.63 -14.04 7.95
C ASP A 153 -7.11 -13.80 8.27
N GLY A 154 -7.74 -12.83 7.60
CA GLY A 154 -9.17 -12.61 7.58
C GLY A 154 -9.76 -12.95 6.21
N LEU A 155 -9.61 -14.19 5.75
CA LEU A 155 -9.91 -14.53 4.36
C LEU A 155 -11.42 -14.42 4.03
N SER A 156 -11.74 -14.04 2.80
CA SER A 156 -13.10 -14.13 2.26
C SER A 156 -13.59 -15.60 2.17
N ALA A 157 -14.89 -15.79 2.00
CA ALA A 157 -15.43 -17.13 1.71
C ALA A 157 -14.90 -17.69 0.39
N SER A 158 -14.85 -16.86 -0.65
CA SER A 158 -14.31 -17.20 -1.97
C SER A 158 -12.85 -17.65 -1.89
N THR A 159 -12.00 -16.91 -1.18
CA THR A 159 -10.59 -17.25 -1.00
C THR A 159 -10.42 -18.55 -0.21
N ARG A 160 -11.22 -18.78 0.83
CA ARG A 160 -11.20 -20.08 1.56
C ARG A 160 -11.56 -21.25 0.66
N ASP A 161 -12.59 -21.10 -0.18
CA ASP A 161 -13.02 -22.14 -1.11
C ASP A 161 -11.96 -22.39 -2.19
N TRP A 162 -11.31 -21.34 -2.70
CA TRP A 162 -10.19 -21.46 -3.63
C TRP A 162 -9.00 -22.20 -3.01
N LEU A 163 -8.62 -21.85 -1.77
CA LEU A 163 -7.53 -22.49 -1.02
C LEU A 163 -7.79 -23.97 -0.76
N ALA A 164 -9.04 -24.37 -0.51
CA ALA A 164 -9.42 -25.78 -0.32
C ALA A 164 -9.15 -26.65 -1.56
N GLY A 165 -9.08 -26.03 -2.75
CA GLY A 165 -8.70 -26.69 -3.99
C GLY A 165 -7.19 -26.71 -4.28
N GLN A 166 -6.37 -26.01 -3.50
CA GLN A 166 -4.93 -25.90 -3.74
C GLN A 166 -4.13 -26.99 -3.02
N THR A 167 -2.98 -27.34 -3.59
CA THR A 167 -1.95 -28.10 -2.86
C THR A 167 -1.11 -27.13 -2.05
N ARG A 168 -1.24 -27.18 -0.73
CA ARG A 168 -0.57 -26.27 0.21
C ARG A 168 0.57 -26.96 0.95
N PRO A 169 1.60 -26.21 1.42
CA PRO A 169 2.61 -26.77 2.30
C PRO A 169 1.98 -27.39 3.56
N PRO A 170 2.45 -28.54 4.06
CA PRO A 170 1.84 -29.22 5.21
C PRO A 170 1.84 -28.42 6.52
N PHE A 171 2.67 -27.38 6.61
CA PHE A 171 2.76 -26.48 7.76
C PHE A 171 1.88 -25.23 7.64
N ALA A 172 1.24 -25.01 6.48
CA ALA A 172 0.40 -23.83 6.27
C ALA A 172 -0.84 -23.93 7.17
N PRO A 173 -1.17 -22.88 7.95
CA PRO A 173 -2.32 -22.94 8.83
C PRO A 173 -3.63 -22.73 8.05
N ASP A 174 -4.72 -23.21 8.63
CA ASP A 174 -6.07 -23.03 8.09
C ASP A 174 -6.48 -21.55 8.20
N GLY A 175 -7.17 -21.03 7.18
CA GLY A 175 -7.68 -19.65 7.22
C GLY A 175 -6.61 -18.56 7.05
N HIS A 176 -5.39 -18.91 6.64
CA HIS A 176 -4.32 -17.96 6.37
C HIS A 176 -3.68 -18.21 5.01
N VAL A 177 -3.10 -17.17 4.40
CA VAL A 177 -2.16 -17.31 3.27
C VAL A 177 -0.72 -17.36 3.76
N VAL A 178 0.12 -18.10 3.04
CA VAL A 178 1.54 -18.33 3.35
C VAL A 178 2.40 -18.25 2.09
N THR A 179 1.94 -18.80 0.97
CA THR A 179 2.75 -18.85 -0.26
C THR A 179 2.56 -17.61 -1.11
N PHE A 180 3.54 -17.28 -1.97
CA PHE A 180 3.44 -16.13 -2.85
C PHE A 180 2.22 -16.22 -3.80
N ALA A 181 1.90 -17.42 -4.31
CA ALA A 181 0.74 -17.62 -5.18
C ALA A 181 -0.59 -17.34 -4.45
N GLU A 182 -0.66 -17.64 -3.15
CA GLU A 182 -1.83 -17.32 -2.33
C GLU A 182 -1.97 -15.80 -2.12
N TYR A 183 -0.87 -15.07 -1.92
CA TYR A 183 -0.88 -13.60 -1.91
C TYR A 183 -1.32 -12.99 -3.25
N VAL A 184 -0.86 -13.54 -4.38
CA VAL A 184 -1.30 -13.10 -5.72
C VAL A 184 -2.82 -13.24 -5.86
N HIS A 185 -3.41 -14.31 -5.32
CA HIS A 185 -4.86 -14.49 -5.31
C HIS A 185 -5.58 -13.38 -4.54
N LEU A 186 -5.09 -12.98 -3.36
CA LEU A 186 -5.67 -11.87 -2.59
C LEU A 186 -5.68 -10.55 -3.37
N TYR A 187 -4.59 -10.24 -4.09
CA TYR A 187 -4.53 -9.04 -4.93
C TYR A 187 -5.47 -9.13 -6.14
N HIS A 188 -5.66 -10.32 -6.72
CA HIS A 188 -6.61 -10.54 -7.81
C HIS A 188 -8.05 -10.37 -7.34
N GLU A 189 -8.40 -10.92 -6.18
CA GLU A 189 -9.70 -10.73 -5.54
C GLU A 189 -9.95 -9.24 -5.25
N SER A 190 -8.97 -8.58 -4.64
CA SER A 190 -9.14 -7.19 -4.20
C SER A 190 -9.23 -6.21 -5.37
N TRP A 191 -8.40 -6.35 -6.39
CA TRP A 191 -8.24 -5.31 -7.43
C TRP A 191 -8.71 -5.74 -8.83
N GLY A 192 -9.05 -7.02 -9.02
CA GLY A 192 -9.34 -7.59 -10.34
C GLY A 192 -10.75 -7.26 -10.87
N GLU A 193 -11.70 -7.03 -9.98
CA GLU A 193 -13.10 -6.79 -10.33
C GLU A 193 -13.36 -5.36 -10.80
N MET A 194 -14.25 -5.21 -11.78
CA MET A 194 -14.81 -3.90 -12.14
C MET A 194 -15.91 -3.57 -11.14
N PRO A 195 -16.02 -2.34 -10.61
CA PRO A 195 -15.43 -1.10 -11.13
C PRO A 195 -14.03 -0.74 -10.58
N VAL A 196 -13.54 -1.44 -9.57
CA VAL A 196 -12.29 -1.08 -8.86
C VAL A 196 -11.07 -1.14 -9.79
N ARG A 197 -10.96 -2.15 -10.64
CA ARG A 197 -9.87 -2.25 -11.62
C ARG A 197 -9.82 -1.03 -12.56
N TRP A 198 -10.97 -0.49 -12.96
CA TRP A 198 -11.04 0.73 -13.77
C TRP A 198 -10.71 1.98 -12.97
N LEU A 199 -11.17 2.08 -11.73
CA LEU A 199 -10.80 3.17 -10.82
C LEU A 199 -9.28 3.27 -10.67
N LEU A 200 -8.61 2.15 -10.35
CA LEU A 200 -7.15 2.07 -10.18
C LEU A 200 -6.38 2.35 -11.46
N SER A 201 -7.00 2.19 -12.63
CA SER A 201 -6.39 2.56 -13.92
C SER A 201 -6.45 4.06 -14.21
N THR A 202 -7.32 4.82 -13.52
CA THR A 202 -7.63 6.21 -13.86
C THR A 202 -7.21 7.19 -12.77
N VAL A 203 -7.17 6.75 -11.52
CA VAL A 203 -6.79 7.57 -10.37
C VAL A 203 -5.40 7.16 -9.90
N PRO A 204 -4.43 8.08 -9.79
CA PRO A 204 -3.16 7.80 -9.14
C PRO A 204 -3.38 7.20 -7.76
N SER A 205 -2.87 6.00 -7.53
CA SER A 205 -3.06 5.26 -6.28
C SER A 205 -1.73 4.94 -5.59
N VAL A 206 -1.54 5.47 -4.39
CA VAL A 206 -0.39 5.14 -3.53
C VAL A 206 -0.88 4.36 -2.32
N MET A 207 -0.03 3.46 -1.81
CA MET A 207 -0.43 2.50 -0.77
C MET A 207 0.61 2.42 0.36
N ILE A 208 0.20 2.11 1.58
CA ILE A 208 1.08 1.60 2.63
C ILE A 208 0.38 0.40 3.27
N PHE A 209 1.12 -0.64 3.65
CA PHE A 209 0.57 -1.77 4.39
C PHE A 209 0.12 -1.37 5.81
N ASP A 210 -0.74 -2.19 6.39
CA ASP A 210 -0.84 -2.36 7.83
C ASP A 210 -0.46 -3.80 8.18
N ASP A 211 -1.04 -4.37 9.22
CA ASP A 211 -0.75 -5.72 9.66
C ASP A 211 -1.42 -6.79 8.81
N HIS A 212 -2.66 -6.64 8.35
CA HIS A 212 -3.33 -7.72 7.61
C HIS A 212 -2.71 -8.02 6.24
N GLU A 213 -1.85 -7.16 5.69
CA GLU A 213 -0.97 -7.54 4.58
C GLU A 213 -0.02 -8.71 4.91
N ILE A 214 0.32 -8.90 6.18
CA ILE A 214 1.19 -9.96 6.67
C ILE A 214 0.40 -10.88 7.58
N MET A 215 -0.10 -10.38 8.71
CA MET A 215 -0.96 -11.00 9.71
C MET A 215 -1.34 -9.97 10.77
N ASP A 216 -2.55 -10.03 11.29
CA ASP A 216 -3.04 -9.39 12.51
C ASP A 216 -1.95 -9.26 13.57
N ASP A 217 -1.85 -8.06 14.15
CA ASP A 217 -0.87 -7.70 15.16
C ASP A 217 0.59 -7.68 14.64
N TRP A 218 0.83 -7.67 13.31
CA TRP A 218 2.19 -7.75 12.75
C TRP A 218 3.10 -6.66 13.34
N ASN A 219 4.18 -7.12 13.98
CA ASN A 219 5.13 -6.28 14.70
C ASN A 219 4.49 -5.44 15.84
N SER A 220 3.47 -5.96 16.53
CA SER A 220 2.86 -5.27 17.68
C SER A 220 3.77 -5.18 18.91
N SER A 221 4.52 -6.25 19.18
CA SER A 221 5.57 -6.25 20.20
C SER A 221 6.61 -7.36 20.04
N ALA A 222 7.69 -7.25 20.79
CA ALA A 222 8.72 -8.29 20.87
C ALA A 222 8.17 -9.63 21.37
N ALA A 223 7.20 -9.61 22.29
CA ALA A 223 6.56 -10.83 22.78
C ALA A 223 5.71 -11.52 21.70
N TRP A 224 5.01 -10.74 20.88
CA TRP A 224 4.28 -11.25 19.71
C TRP A 224 5.27 -11.83 18.69
N LEU A 225 6.33 -11.08 18.37
CA LEU A 225 7.35 -11.48 17.40
C LEU A 225 8.09 -12.77 17.83
N ASP A 226 8.42 -12.90 19.10
CA ASP A 226 9.03 -14.11 19.66
C ASP A 226 8.07 -15.31 19.63
N ALA A 227 6.77 -15.09 19.79
CA ALA A 227 5.76 -16.14 19.71
C ALA A 227 5.60 -16.63 18.28
N VAL A 228 5.34 -15.71 17.35
CA VAL A 228 5.07 -16.06 15.95
C VAL A 228 6.27 -16.69 15.26
N ARG A 229 7.51 -16.29 15.60
CA ARG A 229 8.74 -16.91 15.05
C ARG A 229 8.90 -18.39 15.39
N ARG A 230 8.14 -18.92 16.35
CA ARG A 230 8.14 -20.36 16.66
C ARG A 230 7.19 -21.15 15.77
N GLU A 231 6.33 -20.47 15.03
CA GLU A 231 5.40 -21.10 14.11
C GLU A 231 6.14 -21.58 12.85
N PRO A 232 5.89 -22.81 12.38
CA PRO A 232 6.66 -23.41 11.28
C PRO A 232 6.42 -22.74 9.93
N TRP A 233 5.37 -21.92 9.80
CA TRP A 233 4.98 -21.22 8.58
C TRP A 233 5.44 -19.75 8.55
N TRP A 234 5.93 -19.20 9.67
CA TRP A 234 6.17 -17.76 9.81
C TRP A 234 7.25 -17.23 8.86
N ASP A 235 8.37 -17.95 8.75
CA ASP A 235 9.49 -17.51 7.91
C ASP A 235 9.08 -17.41 6.43
N GLU A 236 8.27 -18.36 5.95
CA GLU A 236 7.72 -18.32 4.60
C GLU A 236 6.72 -17.17 4.48
N ARG A 237 5.72 -17.08 5.35
CA ARG A 237 4.66 -16.07 5.28
C ARG A 237 5.17 -14.64 5.35
N SER A 238 6.07 -14.34 6.28
CA SER A 238 6.65 -13.01 6.42
C SER A 238 7.48 -12.62 5.19
N THR A 239 8.26 -13.56 4.65
CA THR A 239 9.06 -13.34 3.44
C THR A 239 8.17 -13.13 2.20
N THR A 240 7.18 -14.00 1.97
CA THR A 240 6.29 -13.91 0.81
C THR A 240 5.35 -12.72 0.91
N GLY A 241 4.83 -12.41 2.10
CA GLY A 241 3.97 -11.26 2.35
C GLY A 241 4.69 -9.96 2.03
N ILE A 242 5.89 -9.74 2.57
CA ILE A 242 6.69 -8.54 2.29
C ILE A 242 7.11 -8.47 0.82
N ALA A 243 7.51 -9.59 0.22
CA ALA A 243 7.83 -9.61 -1.21
C ALA A 243 6.62 -9.26 -2.09
N SER A 244 5.43 -9.74 -1.72
CA SER A 244 4.18 -9.44 -2.42
C SER A 244 3.78 -7.98 -2.24
N TYR A 245 3.86 -7.44 -1.03
CA TYR A 245 3.65 -6.02 -0.75
C TYR A 245 4.61 -5.16 -1.58
N TRP A 246 5.89 -5.52 -1.63
CA TRP A 246 6.85 -4.77 -2.44
C TRP A 246 6.45 -4.75 -3.92
N LEU A 247 6.06 -5.90 -4.46
CA LEU A 247 5.77 -6.06 -5.89
C LEU A 247 4.46 -5.42 -6.32
N PHE A 248 3.40 -5.56 -5.52
CA PHE A 248 2.03 -5.13 -5.85
C PHE A 248 1.71 -3.72 -5.35
N GLN A 249 2.29 -3.29 -4.23
CA GLN A 249 1.99 -2.00 -3.60
C GLN A 249 3.20 -1.05 -3.67
N HIS A 250 4.31 -1.39 -3.01
CA HIS A 250 5.41 -0.45 -2.75
C HIS A 250 6.12 0.05 -4.01
N LEU A 251 6.41 -0.86 -4.96
CA LEU A 251 7.17 -0.52 -6.18
C LEU A 251 6.52 0.63 -6.95
N GLY A 252 5.19 0.69 -6.97
CA GLY A 252 4.45 1.76 -7.63
C GLY A 252 4.42 3.09 -6.87
N ASN A 253 4.71 3.09 -5.57
CA ASN A 253 4.73 4.31 -4.76
C ASN A 253 5.96 5.17 -5.05
N LEU A 254 7.03 4.58 -5.57
CA LEU A 254 8.30 5.27 -5.81
C LEU A 254 8.20 6.24 -7.00
N THR A 255 8.75 7.45 -6.84
CA THR A 255 8.97 8.37 -7.97
C THR A 255 9.90 7.72 -9.00
N PRO A 256 9.86 8.17 -10.27
CA PRO A 256 10.85 7.76 -11.27
C PRO A 256 12.31 7.93 -10.83
N ASP A 257 12.62 8.93 -10.00
CA ASP A 257 13.96 9.13 -9.46
C ASP A 257 14.30 8.18 -8.31
N GLN A 258 13.35 7.91 -7.41
CA GLN A 258 13.51 6.90 -6.37
C GLN A 258 13.68 5.50 -6.97
N LEU A 259 12.91 5.16 -8.01
CA LEU A 259 13.06 3.89 -8.74
C LEU A 259 14.51 3.70 -9.22
N ARG A 260 15.12 4.72 -9.84
CA ARG A 260 16.52 4.66 -10.31
C ARG A 260 17.55 4.44 -9.19
N ARG A 261 17.20 4.76 -7.94
CA ARG A 261 18.08 4.67 -6.78
C ARG A 261 17.71 3.52 -5.84
N ASP A 262 16.58 2.85 -6.08
CA ASP A 262 16.12 1.76 -5.24
C ASP A 262 17.01 0.51 -5.42
N PRO A 263 17.60 -0.02 -4.33
CA PRO A 263 18.58 -1.10 -4.43
C PRO A 263 17.96 -2.43 -4.89
N VAL A 264 16.68 -2.66 -4.63
CA VAL A 264 15.98 -3.88 -5.05
C VAL A 264 15.67 -3.79 -6.55
N TRP A 265 15.06 -2.69 -6.97
CA TRP A 265 14.69 -2.45 -8.36
C TRP A 265 15.90 -2.39 -9.29
N THR A 266 17.00 -1.76 -8.85
CA THR A 266 18.24 -1.71 -9.64
C THR A 266 18.75 -3.11 -10.00
N ARG A 267 18.68 -4.06 -9.06
CA ARG A 267 19.09 -5.46 -9.28
C ARG A 267 18.14 -6.20 -10.21
N VAL A 268 16.83 -5.99 -10.05
CA VAL A 268 15.81 -6.54 -10.96
C VAL A 268 16.00 -6.02 -12.38
N GLN A 269 16.23 -4.72 -12.56
CA GLN A 269 16.50 -4.11 -13.87
C GLN A 269 17.83 -4.57 -14.49
N ALA A 270 18.81 -4.95 -13.67
CA ALA A 270 20.06 -5.53 -14.14
C ALA A 270 19.90 -6.97 -14.67
N GLY A 271 18.69 -7.56 -14.58
CA GLY A 271 18.39 -8.91 -15.05
C GLY A 271 18.77 -10.02 -14.07
N GLU A 272 19.00 -9.69 -12.79
CA GLU A 272 19.11 -10.70 -11.74
C GLU A 272 17.77 -11.44 -11.56
N ASP A 273 17.82 -12.66 -11.00
CA ASP A 273 16.60 -13.40 -10.65
C ASP A 273 15.82 -12.63 -9.58
N ALA A 274 14.72 -11.99 -10.00
CA ALA A 274 13.92 -11.15 -9.13
C ALA A 274 13.31 -11.93 -7.96
N THR A 275 13.05 -13.24 -8.12
CA THR A 275 12.58 -14.11 -7.04
C THR A 275 13.63 -14.19 -5.93
N ALA A 276 14.88 -14.46 -6.30
CA ALA A 276 15.98 -14.55 -5.35
C ALA A 276 16.30 -13.18 -4.71
N VAL A 277 16.27 -12.10 -5.50
CA VAL A 277 16.46 -10.72 -5.01
C VAL A 277 15.39 -10.37 -3.98
N LEU A 278 14.11 -10.57 -4.31
CA LEU A 278 13.00 -10.23 -3.43
C LEU A 278 12.93 -11.13 -2.20
N THR A 279 13.24 -12.42 -2.32
CA THR A 279 13.34 -13.32 -1.16
C THR A 279 14.40 -12.83 -0.18
N ALA A 280 15.62 -12.56 -0.67
CA ALA A 280 16.70 -12.09 0.19
C ALA A 280 16.39 -10.72 0.81
N PHE A 281 15.77 -9.82 0.04
CA PHE A 281 15.32 -8.52 0.52
C PHE A 281 14.25 -8.65 1.60
N ALA A 282 13.19 -9.40 1.34
CA ALA A 282 12.05 -9.57 2.24
C ALA A 282 12.47 -10.27 3.55
N THR A 283 13.26 -11.35 3.48
CA THR A 283 13.79 -12.00 4.68
C THR A 283 14.64 -11.05 5.54
N ARG A 284 15.44 -10.17 4.90
CA ARG A 284 16.26 -9.18 5.63
C ARG A 284 15.41 -8.17 6.39
N VAL A 285 14.30 -7.70 5.79
CA VAL A 285 13.45 -6.63 6.36
C VAL A 285 12.24 -7.17 7.14
N ALA A 286 12.04 -8.49 7.18
CA ALA A 286 10.99 -9.13 7.98
C ALA A 286 11.16 -8.97 9.49
N THR A 287 12.37 -8.64 9.94
CA THR A 287 12.63 -8.24 11.32
C THR A 287 12.58 -6.72 11.42
N PRO A 288 11.62 -6.14 12.16
CA PRO A 288 11.50 -4.69 12.26
C PRO A 288 12.69 -4.10 13.02
N ALA A 289 13.10 -2.89 12.63
CA ALA A 289 14.26 -2.19 13.19
C ALA A 289 15.56 -3.03 13.20
N GLY A 290 15.76 -3.87 12.17
CA GLY A 290 17.02 -4.58 11.93
C GLY A 290 18.20 -3.62 11.64
N PRO A 291 19.42 -4.14 11.42
CA PRO A 291 20.62 -3.32 11.24
C PRO A 291 20.62 -2.44 9.97
N ASP A 292 19.69 -2.65 9.06
CA ASP A 292 19.56 -1.93 7.79
C ASP A 292 18.06 -1.82 7.40
N PRO A 293 17.28 -1.01 8.15
CA PRO A 293 15.85 -0.86 7.95
C PRO A 293 15.57 -0.28 6.56
N TYR A 294 14.47 -0.70 5.93
CA TYR A 294 14.09 -0.19 4.61
C TYR A 294 13.04 0.93 4.77
N PRO A 295 13.24 2.11 4.13
CA PRO A 295 12.35 3.25 4.31
C PRO A 295 11.06 3.06 3.51
N TRP A 296 10.06 2.42 4.13
CA TRP A 296 8.75 2.19 3.52
C TRP A 296 7.93 3.48 3.34
N GLY A 297 8.16 4.49 4.19
CA GLY A 297 7.51 5.79 4.09
C GLY A 297 7.97 6.60 2.87
N TYR A 298 7.09 7.46 2.37
CA TYR A 298 7.35 8.29 1.19
C TYR A 298 6.48 9.54 1.18
N THR A 299 6.78 10.48 0.29
CA THR A 299 5.98 11.69 0.10
C THR A 299 5.30 11.69 -1.26
N VAL A 300 4.16 12.38 -1.36
CA VAL A 300 3.44 12.68 -2.60
C VAL A 300 2.96 14.12 -2.53
N ASP A 301 3.23 14.90 -3.57
CA ASP A 301 2.73 16.26 -3.68
C ASP A 301 1.56 16.30 -4.66
N VAL A 302 0.46 16.92 -4.23
CA VAL A 302 -0.74 17.16 -5.05
C VAL A 302 -1.01 18.66 -5.03
N GLY A 303 -0.65 19.35 -6.12
CA GLY A 303 -0.68 20.81 -6.16
C GLY A 303 0.21 21.40 -5.05
N ARG A 304 -0.36 22.26 -4.20
CA ARG A 304 0.32 22.83 -3.02
C ARG A 304 0.06 22.05 -1.72
N THR A 305 -0.43 20.81 -1.81
CA THR A 305 -0.62 19.90 -0.66
C THR A 305 0.47 18.84 -0.65
N ARG A 306 1.19 18.70 0.46
CA ARG A 306 2.12 17.59 0.67
C ARG A 306 1.47 16.51 1.52
N LEU A 307 1.44 15.29 1.00
CA LEU A 307 1.17 14.08 1.77
C LEU A 307 2.48 13.41 2.15
N VAL A 308 2.67 13.11 3.43
CA VAL A 308 3.75 12.28 3.96
C VAL A 308 3.14 10.98 4.46
N MET A 309 3.45 9.88 3.79
CA MET A 309 3.00 8.54 4.14
C MET A 309 3.98 7.91 5.13
N LEU A 310 3.47 7.56 6.30
CA LEU A 310 4.23 7.00 7.41
C LEU A 310 4.04 5.48 7.48
N ASP A 311 5.12 4.76 7.74
CA ASP A 311 5.12 3.32 7.95
C ASP A 311 4.88 2.99 9.43
N CYS A 312 3.71 2.48 9.80
CA CYS A 312 3.45 2.15 11.20
C CYS A 312 3.79 0.71 11.60
N ARG A 313 4.43 -0.11 10.74
CA ARG A 313 4.59 -1.57 10.99
C ARG A 313 6.00 -2.08 10.71
N GLY A 314 6.54 -1.78 9.53
CA GLY A 314 7.75 -2.39 8.99
C GLY A 314 9.03 -2.05 9.77
N ASN A 315 9.07 -0.89 10.43
CA ASN A 315 10.26 -0.40 11.14
C ASN A 315 10.04 -0.13 12.64
N ARG A 316 8.98 -0.66 13.26
CA ARG A 316 8.76 -0.48 14.71
C ARG A 316 9.96 -0.93 15.54
N VAL A 317 10.30 -0.15 16.56
CA VAL A 317 11.30 -0.53 17.57
C VAL A 317 10.57 -1.21 18.72
N LEU A 318 10.65 -2.55 18.74
CA LEU A 318 9.89 -3.38 19.67
C LEU A 318 10.62 -3.64 21.00
N ASP A 319 11.95 -3.56 20.98
CA ASP A 319 12.85 -3.83 22.10
C ASP A 319 13.54 -2.56 22.61
N GLY A 320 13.95 -2.57 23.88
CA GLY A 320 14.69 -1.46 24.50
C GLY A 320 13.93 -0.74 25.61
N PRO A 321 14.44 0.42 26.08
CA PRO A 321 13.87 1.12 27.23
C PRO A 321 12.51 1.77 26.94
N ALA A 322 12.17 1.99 25.67
CA ALA A 322 10.88 2.50 25.22
C ALA A 322 10.59 1.98 23.79
N ARG A 323 9.34 1.55 23.55
CA ARG A 323 8.87 1.22 22.20
C ARG A 323 8.76 2.47 21.36
N ARG A 324 8.98 2.33 20.04
CA ARG A 324 8.86 3.43 19.08
C ARG A 324 8.24 2.96 17.77
N MET A 325 7.56 3.86 17.08
CA MET A 325 7.09 3.62 15.71
C MET A 325 8.28 3.47 14.74
N TRP A 326 9.38 4.20 15.00
CA TRP A 326 10.60 4.15 14.20
C TRP A 326 11.88 4.29 15.04
N PRO A 327 13.05 3.87 14.49
CA PRO A 327 14.35 4.31 14.97
C PRO A 327 14.46 5.84 14.95
N GLN A 328 15.31 6.42 15.82
CA GLN A 328 15.41 7.88 15.96
C GLN A 328 15.83 8.56 14.64
N GLU A 329 16.72 7.94 13.87
CA GLU A 329 17.26 8.49 12.63
C GLU A 329 16.19 8.67 11.54
N HIS A 330 15.12 7.88 11.56
CA HIS A 330 13.98 8.04 10.64
C HIS A 330 13.08 9.25 11.01
N TRP A 331 13.10 9.68 12.27
CA TRP A 331 12.33 10.85 12.71
C TRP A 331 12.88 12.15 12.17
N ASP A 332 14.20 12.26 12.05
CA ASP A 332 14.85 13.46 11.52
C ASP A 332 14.49 13.66 10.04
N ASP A 333 14.47 12.58 9.26
CA ASP A 333 14.04 12.57 7.87
C ASP A 333 12.56 12.98 7.73
N LEU A 334 11.67 12.47 8.59
CA LEU A 334 10.26 12.89 8.63
C LEU A 334 10.13 14.39 8.93
N ALA A 335 10.90 14.89 9.91
CA ALA A 335 10.90 16.31 10.25
C ALA A 335 11.38 17.20 9.11
N GLU A 336 12.30 16.72 8.28
CA GLU A 336 12.69 17.42 7.05
C GLU A 336 11.57 17.40 6.01
N GLN A 337 10.96 16.24 5.77
CA GLN A 337 9.85 16.09 4.80
C GLN A 337 8.64 16.96 5.15
N ALA A 338 8.33 17.09 6.44
CA ALA A 338 7.22 17.89 6.96
C ALA A 338 7.47 19.42 6.90
N ARG A 339 8.71 19.88 6.65
CA ARG A 339 9.06 21.32 6.51
C ARG A 339 8.96 21.82 5.07
N ALA A 340 8.25 21.08 4.21
CA ALA A 340 8.02 21.45 2.82
C ALA A 340 7.35 22.83 2.69
N ASP A 341 7.72 23.55 1.63
CA ASP A 341 6.97 24.73 1.19
C ASP A 341 5.65 24.29 0.53
N CYS A 342 4.62 24.15 1.36
CA CYS A 342 3.27 23.73 0.97
C CYS A 342 2.21 24.52 1.73
N ASP A 343 1.00 24.59 1.19
CA ASP A 343 -0.15 25.24 1.83
C ASP A 343 -0.82 24.30 2.83
N HIS A 344 -0.80 22.99 2.56
CA HIS A 344 -1.42 21.97 3.40
C HIS A 344 -0.47 20.79 3.57
N LEU A 345 -0.28 20.36 4.82
CA LEU A 345 0.45 19.14 5.16
C LEU A 345 -0.53 18.06 5.61
N VAL A 346 -0.42 16.88 5.01
CA VAL A 346 -1.19 15.68 5.36
C VAL A 346 -0.20 14.60 5.81
N LEU A 347 -0.33 14.14 7.04
CA LEU A 347 0.39 12.98 7.55
C LEU A 347 -0.57 11.78 7.46
N ALA A 348 -0.24 10.78 6.67
CA ALA A 348 -1.07 9.60 6.48
C ALA A 348 -0.36 8.37 7.05
N CYS A 349 -1.09 7.55 7.79
CA CYS A 349 -0.56 6.32 8.36
C CYS A 349 -1.66 5.27 8.53
N SER A 350 -1.27 4.02 8.72
CA SER A 350 -2.24 2.93 8.87
C SER A 350 -2.99 2.97 10.20
N LEU A 351 -2.33 3.40 11.27
CA LEU A 351 -2.94 3.52 12.60
C LEU A 351 -3.54 4.90 12.89
N PRO A 352 -4.62 4.99 13.69
CA PRO A 352 -5.15 6.25 14.20
C PRO A 352 -4.19 6.92 15.18
N TRP A 353 -3.81 8.17 14.90
CA TRP A 353 -3.02 8.97 15.84
C TRP A 353 -3.81 9.31 17.11
N LEU A 354 -5.09 9.66 16.94
CA LEU A 354 -6.00 9.99 18.04
C LEU A 354 -7.18 9.02 18.05
N LEU A 355 -7.53 8.57 19.26
CA LEU A 355 -8.64 7.65 19.53
C LEU A 355 -9.65 8.33 20.45
N ALA A 356 -10.84 7.71 20.60
CA ALA A 356 -11.80 8.14 21.62
C ALA A 356 -11.10 8.19 23.01
N PRO A 357 -11.32 9.24 23.83
CA PRO A 357 -10.48 9.50 25.01
C PRO A 357 -10.33 8.31 25.97
N THR A 358 -11.40 7.54 26.18
CA THR A 358 -11.35 6.35 27.06
C THR A 358 -10.42 5.27 26.54
N ILE A 359 -10.45 5.01 25.23
CA ILE A 359 -9.59 4.01 24.57
C ILE A 359 -8.16 4.53 24.58
N HIS A 360 -7.95 5.76 24.12
CA HIS A 360 -6.64 6.40 24.05
C HIS A 360 -5.89 6.37 25.39
N HIS A 361 -6.52 6.85 26.47
CA HIS A 361 -5.89 6.87 27.78
C HIS A 361 -5.78 5.47 28.40
N GLY A 362 -6.71 4.56 28.07
CA GLY A 362 -6.62 3.15 28.48
C GLY A 362 -5.37 2.48 27.90
N GLU A 363 -5.14 2.63 26.60
CA GLU A 363 -3.95 2.14 25.90
C GLU A 363 -2.67 2.68 26.50
N ALA A 364 -2.58 4.01 26.70
CA ALA A 364 -1.39 4.64 27.27
C ALA A 364 -1.08 4.12 28.69
N VAL A 365 -2.11 3.86 29.52
CA VAL A 365 -1.90 3.26 30.84
C VAL A 365 -1.42 1.81 30.72
N ILE A 366 -2.00 1.03 29.81
CA ILE A 366 -1.63 -0.37 29.61
C ILE A 366 -0.20 -0.49 29.07
N GLU A 367 0.23 0.40 28.18
CA GLU A 367 1.62 0.51 27.69
C GLU A 367 2.61 0.63 28.85
N VAL A 368 2.42 1.63 29.72
CA VAL A 368 3.31 1.88 30.87
C VAL A 368 3.32 0.70 31.85
N LEU A 369 2.17 0.04 32.03
CA LEU A 369 2.07 -1.12 32.91
C LEU A 369 2.69 -2.38 32.28
N ALA A 370 2.62 -2.55 30.96
CA ALA A 370 3.22 -3.67 30.23
C ALA A 370 4.73 -3.71 30.37
N ALA A 371 5.39 -2.54 30.45
CA ALA A 371 6.83 -2.45 30.72
C ALA A 371 7.24 -3.03 32.09
N LYS A 372 6.31 -3.18 33.04
CA LYS A 372 6.57 -3.64 34.41
C LYS A 372 5.94 -4.99 34.74
N LEU A 373 4.83 -5.32 34.08
CA LEU A 373 3.99 -6.46 34.41
C LEU A 373 3.71 -7.28 33.14
N PRO A 374 4.32 -8.47 32.97
CA PRO A 374 4.14 -9.30 31.77
C PRO A 374 2.68 -9.66 31.44
N ARG A 375 1.80 -9.72 32.46
CA ARG A 375 0.36 -9.94 32.26
C ARG A 375 -0.35 -8.81 31.51
N MET A 376 0.17 -7.59 31.57
CA MET A 376 -0.42 -6.43 30.90
C MET A 376 -0.02 -6.42 29.43
N GLU A 377 1.12 -7.01 29.06
CA GLU A 377 1.45 -7.23 27.65
C GLU A 377 0.48 -8.21 26.98
N ARG A 378 0.07 -9.27 27.69
CA ARG A 378 -0.97 -10.18 27.16
C ARG A 378 -2.32 -9.48 27.01
N LEU A 379 -2.65 -8.58 27.93
CA LEU A 379 -3.86 -7.77 27.82
C LEU A 379 -3.77 -6.85 26.60
N ARG A 380 -2.60 -6.25 26.37
CA ARG A 380 -2.34 -5.38 25.23
C ARG A 380 -2.60 -6.10 23.90
N GLN A 381 -2.02 -7.29 23.73
CA GLN A 381 -2.22 -8.15 22.55
C GLN A 381 -3.65 -8.70 22.43
N GLN A 382 -4.33 -8.98 23.54
CA GLN A 382 -5.68 -9.53 23.48
C GLN A 382 -6.74 -8.53 22.97
N TYR A 383 -6.47 -7.24 23.11
CA TYR A 383 -7.39 -6.16 22.80
C TYR A 383 -6.82 -5.20 21.75
N ASP A 384 -5.82 -5.64 20.98
CA ASP A 384 -5.23 -4.92 19.85
C ASP A 384 -4.80 -3.49 20.22
N LEU A 385 -4.22 -3.36 21.42
CA LEU A 385 -3.81 -2.07 21.98
C LEU A 385 -2.42 -1.72 21.46
N GLU A 386 -2.35 -1.39 20.18
CA GLU A 386 -1.09 -1.18 19.47
C GLU A 386 -1.02 0.07 18.60
N HIS A 387 -2.03 0.92 18.72
CA HIS A 387 -2.07 2.22 18.07
C HIS A 387 -1.02 3.18 18.65
N TRP A 388 -1.02 4.41 18.16
CA TRP A 388 -0.11 5.47 18.61
C TRP A 388 -0.10 5.70 20.12
N ALA A 389 -1.26 5.56 20.78
CA ALA A 389 -1.36 5.72 22.24
C ALA A 389 -0.61 4.62 23.02
N ALA A 390 -0.44 3.45 22.41
CA ALA A 390 0.34 2.34 22.95
C ALA A 390 1.86 2.45 22.65
N VAL A 391 2.30 3.57 22.07
CA VAL A 391 3.71 3.88 21.78
C VAL A 391 4.02 5.32 22.19
N GLY A 392 3.85 5.62 23.49
CA GLY A 392 3.81 6.98 24.02
C GLY A 392 4.98 7.89 23.63
N HIS A 393 6.20 7.36 23.56
CA HIS A 393 7.36 8.15 23.12
C HIS A 393 7.18 8.71 21.69
N SER A 394 6.77 7.84 20.75
CA SER A 394 6.54 8.24 19.36
C SER A 394 5.29 9.10 19.20
N PHE A 395 4.28 8.90 20.03
CA PHE A 395 3.13 9.81 20.10
C PHE A 395 3.55 11.23 20.47
N ASP A 396 4.41 11.38 21.48
CA ASP A 396 4.94 12.68 21.91
C ASP A 396 5.84 13.30 20.83
N GLU A 397 6.68 12.51 20.17
CA GLU A 397 7.51 12.97 19.04
C GLU A 397 6.67 13.51 17.88
N LEU A 398 5.62 12.77 17.47
CA LEU A 398 4.70 13.23 16.41
C LEU A 398 3.93 14.48 16.84
N THR A 399 3.49 14.54 18.10
CA THR A 399 2.81 15.72 18.65
C THR A 399 3.72 16.95 18.62
N ALA A 400 4.98 16.80 19.01
CA ALA A 400 5.97 17.86 19.00
C ALA A 400 6.30 18.31 17.57
N LEU A 401 6.41 17.36 16.63
CA LEU A 401 6.58 17.64 15.20
C LEU A 401 5.43 18.51 14.69
N ILE A 402 4.18 18.05 14.85
CA ILE A 402 2.98 18.78 14.40
C ILE A 402 2.92 20.17 15.01
N ALA A 403 3.15 20.31 16.32
CA ALA A 403 3.17 21.60 17.01
C ALA A 403 4.32 22.51 16.56
N GLY A 404 5.40 21.93 16.02
CA GLY A 404 6.60 22.61 15.53
C GLY A 404 6.55 23.01 14.05
N VAL A 405 5.68 22.40 13.23
CA VAL A 405 5.52 22.75 11.82
C VAL A 405 5.12 24.23 11.68
N ARG A 406 5.75 24.91 10.72
CA ARG A 406 5.50 26.32 10.36
C ARG A 406 5.43 26.40 8.84
N GLY A 407 4.56 27.26 8.30
CA GLY A 407 4.38 27.44 6.86
C GLY A 407 2.99 27.03 6.39
N PRO A 408 2.63 25.72 6.45
CA PRO A 408 1.31 25.25 6.04
C PRO A 408 0.17 25.93 6.81
N ALA A 409 -0.91 26.25 6.10
CA ALA A 409 -2.14 26.76 6.68
C ALA A 409 -2.88 25.69 7.49
N THR A 410 -2.74 24.41 7.13
CA THR A 410 -3.29 23.28 7.89
C THR A 410 -2.31 22.12 8.00
N VAL A 411 -2.45 21.38 9.09
CA VAL A 411 -1.85 20.05 9.27
C VAL A 411 -2.99 19.07 9.57
N SER A 412 -3.12 18.04 8.75
CA SER A 412 -4.12 16.98 8.90
C SER A 412 -3.43 15.64 9.12
N VAL A 413 -4.04 14.77 9.91
CA VAL A 413 -3.57 13.40 10.12
C VAL A 413 -4.67 12.43 9.68
N LEU A 414 -4.33 11.50 8.79
CA LEU A 414 -5.20 10.42 8.31
C LEU A 414 -4.74 9.11 8.95
N GLY A 415 -5.69 8.34 9.49
CA GLY A 415 -5.46 7.03 10.11
C GLY A 415 -6.56 6.05 9.72
N GLY A 416 -6.22 4.76 9.68
CA GLY A 416 -7.11 3.64 9.35
C GLY A 416 -7.35 2.71 10.55
N ASP A 417 -7.33 1.39 10.30
CA ASP A 417 -7.30 0.28 11.28
C ASP A 417 -8.60 0.06 12.10
N VAL A 418 -9.23 1.10 12.64
CA VAL A 418 -10.32 0.96 13.64
C VAL A 418 -11.71 0.63 13.08
N HIS A 419 -11.84 0.38 11.77
CA HIS A 419 -13.11 0.06 11.08
C HIS A 419 -14.27 1.04 11.41
N HIS A 420 -13.94 2.30 11.64
CA HIS A 420 -14.87 3.36 12.03
C HIS A 420 -14.44 4.72 11.46
N SER A 421 -15.40 5.61 11.17
CA SER A 421 -15.15 6.98 10.69
C SER A 421 -15.67 8.04 11.65
#